data_AF-A0A1H6USY6-F1
#
_entry.id   AF-A0A1H6USY6-F1
#
_cell.length_a   1.000
_cell.length_b   1.000
_cell.length_c   1.000
_cell.angle_alpha   90.00
_cell.angle_beta   90.00
_cell.angle_gamma   90.00
#
_symmetry.space_group_name_H-M   'P 1'
#
loop_
_entity.id
_entity.type
_entity.pdbx_description
1 polymer ?
#
loop_
_entity_poly.entity_id
_entity_poly.type
_entity_poly.pdbx_seq_one_letter_code
_entity_poly.pdbx_strand_id
1 'polypeptide(L)'
;MSEKKKVRNIASDLYLADWSEQMAQVLKSGLTIEDGLELIRDDTDTGTKERQMLDQMIGDISITGDLADAMEKTGAFPTDMIRMVKLGERTGNLERILYNLKSQYERQYALRKSVKNAVLYPIGISVVMVALISVILIFVMPVFKRAYASLGIEMSGVSKMLFDLGNWLGNTGLPIMIGILVLLFGYLLYQRWRSSKEGGIPFDRLLKDYERLDACQFAGVMALCFSGGITIEEGLEMTMKMHASPDFLKKIEACKGYCEEGARFNEAVRRADIFNGRILRRIQMAEKTAEMDVTMQEIADDLQFQIDQDIDNKMGRVEPILIGVLTGISALILLSVMLPLLGIMGTL
;
A
#
# COMPACT_ATOMS: atom_id res chain seq x y z
N MET A 1 29.89 0.60 -9.43
CA MET A 1 28.89 0.43 -8.35
C MET A 1 27.55 1.16 -8.59
N SER A 2 27.33 1.77 -9.78
CA SER A 2 26.09 2.51 -10.10
C SER A 2 25.08 1.72 -10.96
N GLU A 3 25.49 0.62 -11.57
CA GLU A 3 24.67 -0.12 -12.55
C GLU A 3 23.77 -1.18 -11.90
N LYS A 4 24.27 -1.89 -10.87
CA LYS A 4 23.48 -2.86 -10.07
C LYS A 4 22.28 -2.23 -9.34
N LYS A 5 22.23 -0.91 -9.20
CA LYS A 5 21.14 -0.20 -8.52
C LYS A 5 19.94 0.13 -9.43
N LYS A 6 20.11 0.06 -10.75
CA LYS A 6 19.08 0.42 -11.74
C LYS A 6 18.16 -0.73 -12.12
N VAL A 7 18.55 -1.98 -11.86
CA VAL A 7 17.77 -3.19 -12.21
C VAL A 7 16.74 -3.57 -11.12
N ARG A 8 16.90 -3.04 -9.89
CA ARG A 8 16.00 -3.27 -8.74
C ARG A 8 14.55 -2.75 -8.96
N ASN A 9 14.21 -2.23 -10.13
CA ASN A 9 12.99 -1.48 -10.38
C ASN A 9 12.14 -2.03 -11.55
N ILE A 10 12.42 -3.25 -12.03
CA ILE A 10 11.62 -3.89 -13.09
C ILE A 10 10.42 -4.64 -12.48
N ALA A 11 10.65 -5.44 -11.46
CA ALA A 11 9.62 -6.30 -10.89
C ALA A 11 8.76 -5.55 -9.86
N SER A 12 7.54 -5.17 -10.26
CA SER A 12 6.50 -4.73 -9.32
C SER A 12 6.01 -5.93 -8.48
N ASP A 13 5.42 -5.70 -7.30
CA ASP A 13 4.88 -6.80 -6.48
C ASP A 13 3.85 -7.63 -7.26
N LEU A 14 3.06 -6.99 -8.12
CA LEU A 14 2.12 -7.68 -9.02
C LEU A 14 2.85 -8.58 -10.03
N TYR A 15 3.93 -8.07 -10.62
CA TYR A 15 4.75 -8.87 -11.54
C TYR A 15 5.33 -10.12 -10.87
N LEU A 16 5.85 -9.96 -9.65
CA LEU A 16 6.40 -11.09 -8.88
C LEU A 16 5.32 -12.11 -8.52
N ALA A 17 4.11 -11.65 -8.21
CA ALA A 17 2.96 -12.52 -7.98
C ALA A 17 2.58 -13.31 -9.25
N ASP A 18 2.39 -12.61 -10.37
CA ASP A 18 2.01 -13.22 -11.65
C ASP A 18 3.07 -14.21 -12.15
N TRP A 19 4.36 -13.85 -12.05
CA TRP A 19 5.47 -14.74 -12.40
C TRP A 19 5.49 -15.99 -11.52
N SER A 20 5.30 -15.82 -10.20
CA SER A 20 5.27 -16.95 -9.26
C SER A 20 4.08 -17.86 -9.52
N GLU A 21 2.92 -17.30 -9.87
CA GLU A 21 1.74 -18.07 -10.26
C GLU A 21 1.97 -18.88 -11.53
N GLN A 22 2.47 -18.25 -12.59
CA GLN A 22 2.71 -18.93 -13.86
C GLN A 22 3.71 -20.08 -13.69
N MET A 23 4.82 -19.83 -13.01
CA MET A 23 5.80 -20.87 -12.71
C MET A 23 5.22 -21.99 -11.84
N ALA A 24 4.42 -21.67 -10.82
CA ALA A 24 3.76 -22.68 -10.00
C ALA A 24 2.80 -23.56 -10.83
N GLN A 25 2.03 -22.96 -11.73
CA GLN A 25 1.10 -23.69 -12.60
C GLN A 25 1.83 -24.61 -13.59
N VAL A 26 2.96 -24.16 -14.15
CA VAL A 26 3.82 -24.96 -15.02
C VAL A 26 4.38 -26.17 -14.25
N LEU A 27 4.96 -25.96 -13.07
CA LEU A 27 5.50 -27.07 -12.28
C LEU A 27 4.41 -28.06 -11.87
N LYS A 28 3.23 -27.57 -11.52
CA LYS A 28 2.06 -28.39 -11.20
C LYS A 28 1.59 -29.26 -12.36
N SER A 29 1.79 -28.82 -13.61
CA SER A 29 1.45 -29.62 -14.79
C SER A 29 2.53 -30.65 -15.15
N GLY A 30 3.64 -30.69 -14.38
CA GLY A 30 4.74 -31.62 -14.57
C GLY A 30 5.76 -31.18 -15.63
N LEU A 31 5.65 -29.94 -16.11
CA LEU A 31 6.62 -29.35 -17.04
C LEU A 31 7.89 -28.90 -16.30
N THR A 32 8.98 -28.72 -17.05
CA THR A 32 10.26 -28.29 -16.49
C THR A 32 10.27 -26.79 -16.21
N ILE A 33 11.25 -26.34 -15.40
CA ILE A 33 11.47 -24.90 -15.14
C ILE A 33 11.79 -24.16 -16.45
N GLU A 34 12.54 -24.80 -17.36
CA GLU A 34 12.90 -24.23 -18.66
C GLU A 34 11.63 -24.00 -19.50
N ASP A 35 10.76 -25.00 -19.62
CA ASP A 35 9.46 -24.88 -20.32
C ASP A 35 8.62 -23.72 -19.77
N GLY A 36 8.63 -23.53 -18.44
CA GLY A 36 7.92 -22.44 -17.80
C GLY A 36 8.46 -21.06 -18.17
N LEU A 37 9.79 -20.91 -18.17
CA LEU A 37 10.40 -19.65 -18.56
C LEU A 37 10.23 -19.35 -20.04
N GLU A 38 10.24 -20.38 -20.90
CA GLU A 38 9.95 -20.23 -22.32
C GLU A 38 8.51 -19.77 -22.56
N LEU A 39 7.54 -20.34 -21.83
CA LEU A 39 6.14 -19.93 -21.90
C LEU A 39 5.97 -18.45 -21.52
N ILE A 40 6.55 -18.04 -20.39
CA ILE A 40 6.50 -16.64 -19.93
C ILE A 40 7.19 -15.70 -20.93
N ARG A 41 8.35 -16.12 -21.49
CA ARG A 41 9.07 -15.37 -22.51
C ARG A 41 8.22 -15.17 -23.76
N ASP A 42 7.51 -16.20 -24.20
CA ASP A 42 6.73 -16.16 -25.44
C ASP A 42 5.46 -15.32 -25.30
N ASP A 43 4.88 -15.26 -24.10
CA ASP A 43 3.79 -14.33 -23.76
C ASP A 43 4.27 -12.87 -23.57
N THR A 44 5.58 -12.64 -23.47
CA THR A 44 6.16 -11.29 -23.29
C THR A 44 6.50 -10.61 -24.61
N ASP A 45 6.07 -9.35 -24.76
CA ASP A 45 6.33 -8.52 -25.95
C ASP A 45 7.83 -8.46 -26.30
N THR A 46 8.11 -8.54 -27.62
CA THR A 46 9.47 -8.46 -28.15
C THR A 46 10.12 -7.09 -27.91
N GLY A 47 11.42 -7.08 -27.57
CA GLY A 47 12.19 -5.86 -27.32
C GLY A 47 12.02 -5.24 -25.93
N THR A 48 11.26 -5.87 -25.04
CA THR A 48 11.16 -5.45 -23.64
C THR A 48 12.40 -5.90 -22.84
N LYS A 49 12.72 -5.15 -21.77
CA LYS A 49 13.77 -5.55 -20.82
C LYS A 49 13.45 -6.85 -20.09
N GLU A 50 12.16 -7.13 -19.95
CA GLU A 50 11.66 -8.36 -19.36
C GLU A 50 12.00 -9.57 -20.22
N ARG A 51 11.74 -9.51 -21.53
CA ARG A 51 12.12 -10.59 -22.45
C ARG A 51 13.62 -10.87 -22.43
N GLN A 52 14.46 -9.81 -22.40
CA GLN A 52 15.92 -9.95 -22.29
C GLN A 52 16.34 -10.63 -20.96
N MET A 53 15.65 -10.31 -19.87
CA MET A 53 15.88 -10.94 -18.57
C MET A 53 15.52 -12.43 -18.61
N LEU A 54 14.39 -12.79 -19.23
CA LEU A 54 13.96 -14.19 -19.38
C LEU A 54 14.90 -14.98 -20.29
N ASP A 55 15.33 -14.39 -21.42
CA ASP A 55 16.33 -14.99 -22.32
C ASP A 55 17.65 -15.27 -21.58
N GLN A 56 18.10 -14.34 -20.74
CA GLN A 56 19.28 -14.54 -19.89
C GLN A 56 19.07 -15.70 -18.90
N MET A 57 17.91 -15.75 -18.23
CA MET A 57 17.60 -16.80 -17.25
C MET A 57 17.55 -18.18 -17.88
N ILE A 58 16.91 -18.32 -19.06
CA ILE A 58 16.86 -19.58 -19.81
C ILE A 58 18.27 -20.06 -20.12
N GLY A 59 19.12 -19.18 -20.70
CA GLY A 59 20.50 -19.52 -21.00
C GLY A 59 21.34 -19.87 -19.76
N ASP A 60 21.12 -19.19 -18.64
CA ASP A 60 21.79 -19.47 -17.37
C ASP A 60 21.36 -20.82 -16.77
N ILE A 61 20.08 -21.19 -16.88
CA ILE A 61 19.57 -22.48 -16.38
C ILE A 61 20.08 -23.64 -17.22
N SER A 62 20.15 -23.51 -18.55
CA SER A 62 20.72 -24.56 -19.41
C SER A 62 22.19 -24.85 -19.05
N ILE A 63 22.90 -23.92 -18.40
CA ILE A 63 24.30 -24.08 -17.94
C ILE A 63 24.37 -24.57 -16.49
N THR A 64 23.63 -23.94 -15.59
CA THR A 64 23.78 -24.13 -14.13
C THR A 64 22.81 -25.14 -13.54
N GLY A 65 21.65 -25.34 -14.17
CA GLY A 65 20.56 -26.18 -13.67
C GLY A 65 19.73 -25.57 -12.54
N ASP A 66 20.18 -24.46 -11.94
CA ASP A 66 19.57 -23.85 -10.76
C ASP A 66 18.85 -22.53 -11.12
N LEU A 67 17.53 -22.49 -10.90
CA LEU A 67 16.69 -21.31 -11.11
C LEU A 67 17.09 -20.15 -10.19
N ALA A 68 17.38 -20.44 -8.92
CA ALA A 68 17.75 -19.39 -7.97
C ALA A 68 19.01 -18.62 -8.40
N ASP A 69 20.01 -19.32 -8.94
CA ASP A 69 21.26 -18.73 -9.39
C ASP A 69 21.04 -17.90 -10.68
N ALA A 70 20.17 -18.36 -11.58
CA ALA A 70 19.74 -17.58 -12.75
C ALA A 70 18.99 -16.30 -12.34
N MET A 71 18.04 -16.40 -11.40
CA MET A 71 17.33 -15.24 -10.85
C MET A 71 18.29 -14.23 -10.22
N GLU A 72 19.31 -14.68 -9.48
CA GLU A 72 20.28 -13.82 -8.82
C GLU A 72 21.11 -13.00 -9.82
N LYS A 73 21.54 -13.61 -10.93
CA LYS A 73 22.33 -12.95 -11.98
C LYS A 73 21.58 -11.80 -12.66
N THR A 74 20.25 -11.89 -12.79
CA THR A 74 19.45 -10.81 -13.38
C THR A 74 19.44 -9.56 -12.52
N GLY A 75 19.52 -9.71 -11.19
CA GLY A 75 19.35 -8.60 -10.25
C GLY A 75 17.95 -7.96 -10.25
N ALA A 76 16.96 -8.58 -10.89
CA ALA A 76 15.59 -8.09 -10.97
C ALA A 76 14.71 -8.58 -9.80
N PHE A 77 15.04 -9.75 -9.25
CA PHE A 77 14.27 -10.38 -8.17
C PHE A 77 14.77 -9.96 -6.78
N PRO A 78 13.87 -9.80 -5.79
CA PRO A 78 14.26 -9.58 -4.41
C PRO A 78 15.06 -10.76 -3.83
N THR A 79 16.04 -10.47 -2.98
CA THR A 79 16.88 -11.49 -2.34
C THR A 79 16.08 -12.50 -1.51
N ASP A 80 14.98 -12.10 -0.90
CA ASP A 80 14.10 -13.01 -0.13
C ASP A 80 13.45 -14.07 -1.02
N MET A 81 13.01 -13.68 -2.23
CA MET A 81 12.43 -14.60 -3.20
C MET A 81 13.46 -15.61 -3.69
N ILE A 82 14.66 -15.13 -4.04
CA ILE A 82 15.76 -15.99 -4.49
C ILE A 82 16.10 -17.05 -3.43
N ARG A 83 16.17 -16.64 -2.15
CA ARG A 83 16.42 -17.58 -1.04
C ARG A 83 15.33 -18.65 -0.93
N MET A 84 14.07 -18.27 -1.07
CA MET A 84 12.93 -19.19 -1.01
C MET A 84 12.93 -20.16 -2.19
N VAL A 85 13.16 -19.67 -3.41
CA VAL A 85 13.29 -20.51 -4.60
C VAL A 85 14.43 -21.51 -4.45
N LYS A 86 15.62 -21.05 -4.00
CA LYS A 86 16.79 -21.92 -3.76
C LYS A 86 16.48 -23.05 -2.78
N LEU A 87 15.68 -22.76 -1.76
CA LEU A 87 15.23 -23.76 -0.80
C LEU A 87 14.22 -24.73 -1.41
N GLY A 88 13.29 -24.23 -2.23
CA GLY A 88 12.30 -25.04 -2.94
C GLY A 88 12.95 -26.04 -3.89
N GLU A 89 13.99 -25.61 -4.60
CA GLU A 89 14.80 -26.47 -5.45
C GLU A 89 15.50 -27.57 -4.64
N ARG A 90 16.13 -27.20 -3.52
CA ARG A 90 16.83 -28.17 -2.64
C ARG A 90 15.91 -29.18 -1.98
N THR A 91 14.70 -28.74 -1.61
CA THR A 91 13.71 -29.56 -0.90
C THR A 91 12.76 -30.29 -1.84
N GLY A 92 12.83 -30.02 -3.15
CA GLY A 92 11.91 -30.56 -4.15
C GLY A 92 10.47 -30.03 -4.02
N ASN A 93 10.27 -28.94 -3.27
CA ASN A 93 8.95 -28.38 -2.96
C ASN A 93 8.73 -27.00 -3.61
N LEU A 94 9.36 -26.78 -4.76
CA LEU A 94 9.36 -25.49 -5.45
C LEU A 94 7.95 -25.01 -5.84
N GLU A 95 7.08 -25.93 -6.29
CA GLU A 95 5.68 -25.62 -6.63
C GLU A 95 4.96 -24.94 -5.45
N ARG A 96 5.04 -25.53 -4.26
CA ARG A 96 4.37 -24.99 -3.06
C ARG A 96 4.95 -23.65 -2.63
N ILE A 97 6.27 -23.49 -2.73
CA ILE A 97 6.93 -22.23 -2.40
C ILE A 97 6.49 -21.12 -3.36
N LEU A 98 6.41 -21.39 -4.66
CA LEU A 98 5.96 -20.41 -5.65
C LEU A 98 4.48 -20.01 -5.43
N TYR A 99 3.61 -20.95 -5.06
CA TYR A 99 2.23 -20.64 -4.67
C TYR A 99 2.17 -19.70 -3.45
N ASN A 100 2.98 -19.94 -2.43
CA ASN A 100 2.99 -19.08 -1.26
C ASN A 100 3.63 -17.71 -1.55
N LEU A 101 4.66 -17.67 -2.40
CA LEU A 101 5.27 -16.41 -2.87
C LEU A 101 4.24 -15.57 -3.63
N LYS A 102 3.43 -16.19 -4.51
CA LYS A 102 2.28 -15.54 -5.15
C LYS A 102 1.40 -14.87 -4.10
N SER A 103 0.86 -15.64 -3.15
CA SER A 103 -0.06 -15.10 -2.14
C SER A 103 0.57 -13.97 -1.31
N GLN A 104 1.86 -14.08 -0.97
CA GLN A 104 2.58 -13.04 -0.25
C GLN A 104 2.71 -11.75 -1.07
N TYR A 105 3.06 -11.84 -2.35
CA TYR A 105 3.23 -10.67 -3.23
C TYR A 105 1.89 -10.05 -3.64
N GLU A 106 0.86 -10.86 -3.90
CA GLU A 106 -0.51 -10.36 -4.11
C GLU A 106 -0.98 -9.54 -2.93
N ARG A 107 -0.69 -10.02 -1.71
CA ARG A 107 -1.03 -9.30 -0.49
C ARG A 107 -0.29 -7.98 -0.37
N GLN A 108 1.03 -7.97 -0.60
CA GLN A 108 1.82 -6.75 -0.58
C GLN A 108 1.31 -5.74 -1.60
N TYR A 109 0.96 -6.20 -2.79
CA TYR A 109 0.36 -5.39 -3.83
C TYR A 109 -1.01 -4.84 -3.42
N ALA A 110 -1.90 -5.69 -2.90
CA ALA A 110 -3.23 -5.32 -2.43
C ALA A 110 -3.14 -4.26 -1.34
N LEU A 111 -2.32 -4.46 -0.31
CA LEU A 111 -2.05 -3.48 0.74
C LEU A 111 -1.58 -2.15 0.15
N ARG A 112 -0.56 -2.16 -0.70
CA ARG A 112 -0.03 -0.93 -1.31
C ARG A 112 -1.07 -0.23 -2.16
N LYS A 113 -1.90 -0.98 -2.87
CA LYS A 113 -3.00 -0.46 -3.68
C LYS A 113 -4.10 0.15 -2.81
N SER A 114 -4.53 -0.54 -1.76
CA SER A 114 -5.51 -0.06 -0.78
C SER A 114 -5.04 1.24 -0.12
N VAL A 115 -3.79 1.29 0.36
CA VAL A 115 -3.19 2.49 0.95
C VAL A 115 -3.00 3.62 -0.07
N LYS A 116 -2.66 3.30 -1.32
CA LYS A 116 -2.54 4.30 -2.38
C LYS A 116 -3.92 4.90 -2.70
N ASN A 117 -4.93 4.07 -2.88
CA ASN A 117 -6.30 4.50 -3.17
C ASN A 117 -6.87 5.32 -2.00
N ALA A 118 -6.68 4.82 -0.76
CA ALA A 118 -6.39 5.54 0.49
C ALA A 118 -6.37 7.06 0.41
N VAL A 119 -5.35 7.51 -0.30
CA VAL A 119 -4.85 8.87 -0.26
C VAL A 119 -5.18 9.60 -1.56
N LEU A 120 -5.05 8.92 -2.71
CA LEU A 120 -5.27 9.56 -4.00
C LEU A 120 -6.72 10.00 -4.19
N TYR A 121 -7.68 9.18 -3.75
CA TYR A 121 -9.09 9.47 -3.96
C TYR A 121 -9.52 10.74 -3.20
N PRO A 122 -9.29 10.90 -1.88
CA PRO A 122 -9.63 12.14 -1.16
C PRO A 122 -8.95 13.39 -1.71
N ILE A 123 -7.70 13.27 -2.18
CA ILE A 123 -6.96 14.41 -2.76
C ILE A 123 -7.63 14.86 -4.06
N GLY A 124 -7.95 13.94 -4.97
CA GLY A 124 -8.57 14.30 -6.25
C GLY A 124 -9.87 15.09 -6.09
N ILE A 125 -10.79 14.60 -5.25
CA ILE A 125 -12.06 15.29 -4.99
C ILE A 125 -11.86 16.61 -4.22
N SER A 126 -10.91 16.68 -3.30
CA SER A 126 -10.59 17.93 -2.56
C SER A 126 -10.07 19.02 -3.50
N VAL A 127 -9.24 18.66 -4.49
CA VAL A 127 -8.74 19.62 -5.49
C VAL A 127 -9.89 20.18 -6.33
N VAL A 128 -10.80 19.32 -6.80
CA VAL A 128 -11.99 19.75 -7.54
C VAL A 128 -12.88 20.65 -6.68
N MET A 129 -13.09 20.28 -5.41
CA MET A 129 -13.89 21.06 -4.47
C MET A 129 -13.31 22.46 -4.22
N VAL A 130 -12.00 22.55 -3.96
CA VAL A 130 -11.32 23.84 -3.75
C VAL A 130 -11.35 24.69 -5.03
N ALA A 131 -11.17 24.08 -6.20
CA ALA A 131 -11.28 24.78 -7.48
C ALA A 131 -12.69 25.37 -7.66
N LEU A 132 -13.74 24.60 -7.41
CA LEU A 132 -15.12 25.05 -7.52
C LEU A 132 -15.44 26.19 -6.55
N ILE A 133 -15.05 26.06 -5.28
CA ILE A 133 -15.23 27.12 -4.27
C ILE A 133 -14.47 28.39 -4.69
N SER A 134 -13.24 28.24 -5.17
CA SER A 134 -12.43 29.38 -5.63
C SER A 134 -13.08 30.12 -6.79
N VAL A 135 -13.66 29.40 -7.76
CA VAL A 135 -14.41 30.03 -8.87
C VAL A 135 -15.59 30.85 -8.34
N ILE A 136 -16.36 30.30 -7.40
CA ILE A 136 -17.49 31.01 -6.80
C ILE A 136 -17.02 32.27 -6.06
N LEU A 137 -15.98 32.17 -5.23
CA LEU A 137 -15.50 33.32 -4.45
C LEU A 137 -14.83 34.40 -5.31
N ILE A 138 -14.13 34.03 -6.38
CA ILE A 138 -13.40 34.98 -7.24
C ILE A 138 -14.32 35.64 -8.25
N PHE A 139 -15.24 34.89 -8.88
CA PHE A 139 -16.07 35.42 -9.97
C PHE A 139 -17.48 35.81 -9.53
N VAL A 140 -18.10 35.01 -8.67
CA VAL A 140 -19.51 35.20 -8.31
C VAL A 140 -19.65 36.24 -7.19
N MET A 141 -18.79 36.22 -6.16
CA MET A 141 -18.90 37.19 -5.06
C MET A 141 -18.72 38.67 -5.44
N PRO A 142 -17.83 39.05 -6.38
CA PRO A 142 -17.75 40.45 -6.80
C PRO A 142 -19.01 40.96 -7.50
N VAL A 143 -19.72 40.09 -8.23
CA VAL A 143 -21.01 40.42 -8.84
C VAL A 143 -22.02 40.76 -7.74
N PHE A 144 -22.06 39.95 -6.67
CA PHE A 144 -22.90 40.24 -5.52
C PHE A 144 -22.50 41.55 -4.83
N LYS A 145 -21.21 41.83 -4.61
CA LYS A 145 -20.78 43.10 -4.03
C LYS A 145 -21.31 44.32 -4.81
N ARG A 146 -21.30 44.27 -6.15
CA ARG A 146 -21.85 45.34 -6.99
C ARG A 146 -23.36 45.50 -6.80
N ALA A 147 -24.09 44.38 -6.70
CA ALA A 147 -25.52 44.39 -6.41
C ALA A 147 -25.82 45.00 -5.01
N TYR A 148 -25.06 44.64 -3.98
CA TYR A 148 -25.15 45.23 -2.64
C TYR A 148 -24.94 46.76 -2.67
N ALA A 149 -23.90 47.22 -3.38
CA ALA A 149 -23.63 48.65 -3.54
C ALA A 149 -24.76 49.39 -4.26
N SER A 150 -25.40 48.77 -5.27
CA SER A 150 -26.54 49.38 -5.98
C SER A 150 -27.81 49.52 -5.13
N LEU A 151 -27.94 48.70 -4.08
CA LEU A 151 -29.04 48.75 -3.12
C LEU A 151 -28.77 49.70 -1.94
N GLY A 152 -27.57 50.31 -1.88
CA GLY A 152 -27.15 51.14 -0.74
C GLY A 152 -26.92 50.36 0.56
N ILE A 153 -26.79 49.02 0.48
CA ILE A 153 -26.60 48.15 1.64
C ILE A 153 -25.13 47.71 1.70
N GLU A 154 -24.47 47.91 2.84
CA GLU A 154 -23.13 47.37 3.05
C GLU A 154 -23.18 45.87 3.33
N MET A 155 -22.22 45.12 2.75
CA MET A 155 -22.05 43.70 3.06
C MET A 155 -21.64 43.55 4.54
N SER A 156 -22.42 42.84 5.34
CA SER A 156 -22.11 42.56 6.75
C SER A 156 -22.16 41.06 7.06
N GLY A 157 -21.50 40.65 8.14
CA GLY A 157 -21.45 39.26 8.60
C GLY A 157 -20.74 38.31 7.63
N VAL A 158 -21.40 37.20 7.33
CA VAL A 158 -20.85 36.07 6.57
C VAL A 158 -20.47 36.44 5.13
N SER A 159 -21.27 37.27 4.48
CA SER A 159 -21.05 37.70 3.08
C SER A 159 -19.75 38.50 2.90
N LYS A 160 -19.41 39.32 3.91
CA LYS A 160 -18.15 40.10 3.92
C LYS A 160 -16.94 39.20 4.12
N MET A 161 -17.01 38.25 5.06
CA MET A 161 -15.95 37.25 5.29
C MET A 161 -15.65 36.44 4.03
N LEU A 162 -16.68 35.97 3.32
CA LEU A 162 -16.52 35.24 2.05
C LEU A 162 -15.92 36.11 0.95
N PHE A 163 -16.34 37.37 0.84
CA PHE A 163 -15.80 38.31 -0.14
C PHE A 163 -14.32 38.63 0.13
N ASP A 164 -13.93 38.82 1.38
CA ASP A 164 -12.54 39.08 1.77
C ASP A 164 -11.65 37.85 1.51
N LEU A 165 -12.15 36.64 1.80
CA LEU A 165 -11.49 35.38 1.41
C LEU A 165 -11.37 35.25 -0.12
N GLY A 166 -12.40 35.63 -0.87
CA GLY A 166 -12.39 35.60 -2.33
C GLY A 166 -11.37 36.56 -2.95
N ASN A 167 -11.24 37.78 -2.42
CA ASN A 167 -10.22 38.73 -2.86
C ASN A 167 -8.81 38.26 -2.51
N TRP A 168 -8.62 37.68 -1.32
CA TRP A 168 -7.35 37.10 -0.92
C TRP A 168 -6.96 35.96 -1.86
N LEU A 169 -7.90 35.08 -2.20
CA LEU A 169 -7.73 34.00 -3.18
C LEU A 169 -7.47 34.52 -4.61
N GLY A 170 -8.17 35.57 -5.05
CA GLY A 170 -8.06 36.10 -6.41
C GLY A 170 -6.77 36.86 -6.72
N ASN A 171 -6.27 37.68 -5.77
CA ASN A 171 -5.13 38.59 -6.03
C ASN A 171 -3.77 38.00 -5.60
N THR A 172 -3.74 37.20 -4.53
CA THR A 172 -2.50 36.59 -3.98
C THR A 172 -2.60 35.06 -3.90
N GLY A 173 -3.80 34.51 -3.74
CA GLY A 173 -3.99 33.09 -3.44
C GLY A 173 -3.95 32.16 -4.64
N LEU A 174 -4.23 32.60 -5.87
CA LEU A 174 -4.21 31.77 -7.09
C LEU A 174 -2.81 31.19 -7.39
N PRO A 175 -1.71 31.97 -7.42
CA PRO A 175 -0.36 31.42 -7.53
C PRO A 175 0.07 30.63 -6.29
N ILE A 176 -0.42 30.95 -5.08
CA ILE A 176 -0.16 30.15 -3.87
C ILE A 176 -0.89 28.82 -3.91
N MET A 177 -2.11 28.74 -4.46
CA MET A 177 -2.89 27.53 -4.63
C MET A 177 -2.24 26.60 -5.65
N ILE A 178 -1.80 27.15 -6.78
CA ILE A 178 -1.00 26.42 -7.78
C ILE A 178 0.33 25.99 -7.13
N GLY A 179 0.96 26.84 -6.34
CA GLY A 179 2.16 26.52 -5.57
C GLY A 179 1.95 25.39 -4.55
N ILE A 180 0.84 25.39 -3.82
CA ILE A 180 0.44 24.34 -2.87
C ILE A 180 0.12 23.05 -3.62
N LEU A 181 -0.58 23.11 -4.76
CA LEU A 181 -0.84 21.95 -5.61
C LEU A 181 0.45 21.36 -6.16
N VAL A 182 1.38 22.19 -6.64
CA VAL A 182 2.70 21.75 -7.13
C VAL A 182 3.58 21.25 -5.99
N LEU A 183 3.50 21.83 -4.78
CA LEU A 183 4.19 21.35 -3.60
C LEU A 183 3.58 20.06 -3.04
N LEU A 184 2.26 19.89 -3.06
CA LEU A 184 1.58 18.64 -2.68
C LEU A 184 1.91 17.56 -3.69
N PHE A 185 1.80 17.85 -4.98
CA PHE A 185 2.12 16.91 -6.04
C PHE A 185 3.62 16.60 -6.05
N GLY A 186 4.47 17.61 -5.84
CA GLY A 186 5.91 17.47 -5.66
C GLY A 186 6.29 16.72 -4.38
N TYR A 187 5.55 16.88 -3.29
CA TYR A 187 5.72 16.15 -2.04
C TYR A 187 5.25 14.70 -2.16
N LEU A 188 4.15 14.44 -2.85
CA LEU A 188 3.69 13.09 -3.18
C LEU A 188 4.67 12.38 -4.13
N LEU A 189 5.21 13.10 -5.12
CA LEU A 189 6.26 12.58 -6.01
C LEU A 189 7.58 12.39 -5.26
N TYR A 190 7.95 13.30 -4.36
CA TYR A 190 9.13 13.20 -3.50
C TYR A 190 9.00 12.05 -2.50
N GLN A 191 7.82 11.85 -1.90
CA GLN A 191 7.53 10.68 -1.06
C GLN A 191 7.54 9.39 -1.90
N ARG A 192 6.98 9.39 -3.11
CA ARG A 192 7.07 8.25 -4.04
C ARG A 192 8.52 7.93 -4.43
N TRP A 193 9.36 8.96 -4.55
CA TRP A 193 10.79 8.82 -4.87
C TRP A 193 11.63 8.40 -3.64
N ARG A 194 11.27 8.87 -2.43
CA ARG A 194 11.91 8.48 -1.16
C ARG A 194 11.46 7.09 -0.67
N SER A 195 10.20 6.74 -0.88
CA SER A 195 9.64 5.42 -0.58
C SER A 195 10.23 4.29 -1.43
N SER A 196 11.00 4.62 -2.48
CA SER A 196 11.82 3.68 -3.25
C SER A 196 13.19 3.40 -2.60
N LYS A 197 13.64 4.23 -1.64
CA LYS A 197 14.90 4.04 -0.91
C LYS A 197 14.74 3.63 0.55
N GLU A 198 13.67 4.07 1.20
CA GLU A 198 13.33 3.69 2.58
C GLU A 198 11.81 3.55 2.66
N GLY A 199 11.33 2.31 2.74
CA GLY A 199 9.92 1.96 2.64
C GLY A 199 9.09 2.43 3.84
N GLY A 200 8.70 3.69 3.82
CA GLY A 200 7.70 4.22 4.74
C GLY A 200 6.93 5.31 4.02
N ILE A 201 5.69 5.00 3.61
CA ILE A 201 4.74 6.02 3.19
C ILE A 201 4.38 6.78 4.46
N PRO A 202 4.64 8.10 4.62
CA PRO A 202 4.38 8.83 5.88
C PRO A 202 2.89 8.97 6.26
N PHE A 203 1.98 8.38 5.49
CA PHE A 203 0.54 8.29 5.78
C PHE A 203 0.17 7.12 6.68
N ASP A 204 1.16 6.32 7.01
CA ASP A 204 1.39 5.56 8.22
C ASP A 204 0.54 5.98 9.46
N ARG A 205 0.45 7.26 9.82
CA ARG A 205 -0.37 7.70 10.97
C ARG A 205 -1.89 7.55 10.82
N LEU A 206 -2.43 7.44 9.60
CA LEU A 206 -3.86 7.17 9.39
C LEU A 206 -4.19 5.70 9.66
N LEU A 207 -3.19 4.82 9.52
CA LEU A 207 -3.26 3.40 9.85
C LEU A 207 -2.72 3.21 11.26
N LYS A 208 -3.50 3.65 12.25
CA LYS A 208 -3.22 3.45 13.69
C LYS A 208 -3.10 1.97 14.13
N ASP A 209 -3.23 1.04 13.18
CA ASP A 209 -3.22 -0.41 13.33
C ASP A 209 -1.94 -1.05 12.73
N TYR A 210 -0.80 -0.36 12.83
CA TYR A 210 0.52 -0.87 12.43
C TYR A 210 0.82 -2.26 12.93
N GLU A 211 0.43 -2.53 14.17
CA GLU A 211 0.67 -3.81 14.80
C GLU A 211 -0.05 -4.96 14.05
N ARG A 212 -1.24 -4.71 13.49
CA ARG A 212 -1.94 -5.71 12.66
C ARG A 212 -1.27 -5.90 11.31
N LEU A 213 -0.77 -4.81 10.71
CA LEU A 213 -0.02 -4.86 9.46
C LEU A 213 1.29 -5.63 9.61
N ASP A 214 2.03 -5.36 10.69
CA ASP A 214 3.26 -6.06 11.02
C ASP A 214 2.99 -7.52 11.38
N ALA A 215 1.91 -7.81 12.12
CA ALA A 215 1.47 -9.17 12.42
C ALA A 215 1.03 -9.96 11.18
N CYS A 216 0.37 -9.31 10.22
CA CYS A 216 0.00 -9.88 8.93
C CYS A 216 1.24 -10.24 8.10
N GLN A 217 2.20 -9.32 8.04
CA GLN A 217 3.49 -9.51 7.38
C GLN A 217 4.30 -10.65 8.02
N PHE A 218 4.37 -10.67 9.35
CA PHE A 218 4.99 -11.72 10.13
C PHE A 218 4.36 -13.08 9.84
N ALA A 219 3.04 -13.20 9.90
CA ALA A 219 2.34 -14.45 9.60
C ALA A 219 2.62 -14.94 8.17
N GLY A 220 2.62 -14.02 7.18
CA GLY A 220 2.90 -14.36 5.78
C GLY A 220 4.32 -14.88 5.55
N VAL A 221 5.34 -14.25 6.15
CA VAL A 221 6.72 -14.75 6.04
C VAL A 221 6.91 -16.04 6.82
N MET A 222 6.31 -16.18 8.01
CA MET A 222 6.38 -17.43 8.74
C MET A 222 5.68 -18.58 8.00
N ALA A 223 4.58 -18.32 7.29
CA ALA A 223 3.94 -19.32 6.42
C ALA A 223 4.89 -19.82 5.33
N LEU A 224 5.64 -18.91 4.69
CA LEU A 224 6.68 -19.26 3.71
C LEU A 224 7.79 -20.10 4.33
N CYS A 225 8.26 -19.72 5.51
CA CYS A 225 9.32 -20.45 6.21
C CYS A 225 8.87 -21.88 6.58
N PHE A 226 7.67 -22.04 7.16
CA PHE A 226 7.12 -23.35 7.47
C PHE A 226 6.89 -24.19 6.21
N SER A 227 6.43 -23.58 5.12
CA SER A 227 6.25 -24.28 3.85
C SER A 227 7.57 -24.70 3.21
N GLY A 228 8.61 -23.87 3.32
CA GLY A 228 9.94 -24.16 2.79
C GLY A 228 10.73 -25.17 3.63
N GLY A 229 10.26 -25.50 4.84
CA GLY A 229 11.04 -26.29 5.79
C GLY A 229 12.23 -25.52 6.37
N ILE A 230 12.15 -24.18 6.38
CA ILE A 230 13.11 -23.31 7.05
C ILE A 230 12.95 -23.46 8.55
N THR A 231 14.07 -23.36 9.28
CA THR A 231 14.05 -23.32 10.74
C THR A 231 13.28 -22.09 11.26
N ILE A 232 12.72 -22.18 12.46
CA ILE A 232 11.96 -21.06 13.05
C ILE A 232 12.87 -19.85 13.21
N GLU A 233 14.13 -20.07 13.59
CA GLU A 233 15.14 -19.05 13.84
C GLU A 233 15.47 -18.26 12.58
N GLU A 234 15.75 -18.95 11.46
CA GLU A 234 15.97 -18.32 10.16
C GLU A 234 14.70 -17.58 9.68
N GLY A 235 13.52 -18.15 9.94
CA GLY A 235 12.26 -17.49 9.61
C GLY A 235 12.05 -16.18 10.38
N LEU A 236 12.35 -16.19 11.67
CA LEU A 236 12.33 -14.98 12.51
C LEU A 236 13.34 -13.95 11.99
N GLU A 237 14.55 -14.36 11.57
CA GLU A 237 15.51 -13.45 10.94
C GLU A 237 15.05 -12.83 9.62
N MET A 238 14.27 -13.59 8.83
CA MET A 238 13.64 -13.05 7.63
C MET A 238 12.56 -12.02 7.98
N THR A 239 11.76 -12.28 9.01
CA THR A 239 10.76 -11.30 9.47
C THR A 239 11.38 -10.00 10.01
N MET A 240 12.56 -10.07 10.63
CA MET A 240 13.28 -8.87 11.11
C MET A 240 13.79 -7.97 9.99
N LYS A 241 13.98 -8.50 8.77
CA LYS A 241 14.39 -7.72 7.59
C LYS A 241 13.19 -7.05 6.91
N MET A 242 11.97 -7.33 7.35
CA MET A 242 10.77 -6.66 6.90
C MET A 242 10.72 -5.22 7.42
N HIS A 243 9.93 -4.38 6.76
CA HIS A 243 9.73 -2.98 7.18
C HIS A 243 8.71 -2.93 8.33
N ALA A 244 9.04 -3.57 9.45
CA ALA A 244 8.22 -3.59 10.65
C ALA A 244 8.46 -2.33 11.51
N SER A 245 7.45 -1.95 12.28
CA SER A 245 7.60 -0.85 13.24
C SER A 245 8.69 -1.17 14.29
N PRO A 246 9.41 -0.15 14.83
CA PRO A 246 10.45 -0.37 15.83
C PRO A 246 9.97 -1.14 17.08
N ASP A 247 8.70 -0.98 17.44
CA ASP A 247 8.12 -1.71 18.58
C ASP A 247 7.77 -3.15 18.23
N PHE A 248 7.32 -3.44 17.01
CA PHE A 248 7.10 -4.82 16.57
C PHE A 248 8.42 -5.58 16.37
N LEU A 249 9.48 -4.91 15.91
CA LEU A 249 10.82 -5.51 15.83
C LEU A 249 11.32 -6.02 17.19
N LYS A 250 11.09 -5.26 18.28
CA LYS A 250 11.42 -5.73 19.63
C LYS A 250 10.63 -6.97 20.02
N LYS A 251 9.36 -7.08 19.59
CA LYS A 251 8.53 -8.28 19.82
C LYS A 251 9.11 -9.49 19.06
N ILE A 252 9.51 -9.32 17.80
CA ILE A 252 10.16 -10.38 17.03
C ILE A 252 11.49 -10.80 17.69
N GLU A 253 12.31 -9.85 18.11
CA GLU A 253 13.59 -10.11 18.78
C GLU A 253 13.39 -10.86 20.11
N ALA A 254 12.41 -10.46 20.92
CA ALA A 254 12.03 -11.19 22.13
C ALA A 254 11.54 -12.62 21.82
N CYS A 255 10.71 -12.78 20.77
CA CYS A 255 10.25 -14.09 20.32
C CYS A 255 11.42 -14.99 19.92
N LYS A 256 12.42 -14.45 19.21
CA LYS A 256 13.64 -15.17 18.86
C LYS A 256 14.41 -15.61 20.11
N GLY A 257 14.61 -14.72 21.07
CA GLY A 257 15.25 -15.05 22.35
C GLY A 257 14.54 -16.18 23.08
N TYR A 258 13.21 -16.18 23.15
CA TYR A 258 12.45 -17.26 23.77
C TYR A 258 12.59 -18.60 23.02
N CYS A 259 12.67 -18.59 21.69
CA CYS A 259 12.93 -19.81 20.91
C CYS A 259 14.35 -20.34 21.16
N GLU A 260 15.35 -19.46 21.23
CA GLU A 260 16.75 -19.81 21.55
C GLU A 260 16.88 -20.41 22.98
N GLU A 261 16.03 -19.97 23.92
CA GLU A 261 15.89 -20.56 25.26
C GLU A 261 15.18 -21.93 25.27
N GLY A 262 14.71 -22.41 24.12
CA GLY A 262 14.04 -23.70 23.95
C GLY A 262 12.52 -23.66 24.18
N ALA A 263 11.90 -22.47 24.22
CA ALA A 263 10.45 -22.37 24.27
C ALA A 263 9.82 -22.85 22.95
N ARG A 264 8.63 -23.44 23.03
CA ARG A 264 7.85 -23.78 21.83
C ARG A 264 7.41 -22.50 21.12
N PHE A 265 7.28 -22.56 19.80
CA PHE A 265 6.90 -21.42 18.98
C PHE A 265 5.59 -20.74 19.46
N ASN A 266 4.57 -21.53 19.81
CA ASN A 266 3.30 -20.99 20.32
C ASN A 266 3.47 -20.16 21.61
N GLU A 267 4.45 -20.50 22.44
CA GLU A 267 4.71 -19.89 23.72
C GLU A 267 5.61 -18.68 23.53
N ALA A 268 6.62 -18.77 22.67
CA ALA A 268 7.47 -17.66 22.29
C ALA A 268 6.63 -16.50 21.73
N VAL A 269 5.74 -16.79 20.77
CA VAL A 269 4.82 -15.81 20.16
C VAL A 269 3.86 -15.21 21.17
N ARG A 270 3.37 -16.01 22.13
CA ARG A 270 2.48 -15.54 23.21
C ARG A 270 3.23 -14.62 24.19
N ARG A 271 4.43 -15.01 24.61
CA ARG A 271 5.26 -14.23 25.56
C ARG A 271 5.75 -12.93 24.94
N ALA A 272 6.03 -12.94 23.64
CA ALA A 272 6.40 -11.77 22.87
C ALA A 272 5.22 -10.84 22.51
N ASP A 273 3.98 -11.23 22.85
CA ASP A 273 2.77 -10.46 22.57
C ASP A 273 2.59 -10.15 21.06
N ILE A 274 3.02 -11.07 20.17
CA ILE A 274 2.88 -10.92 18.72
C ILE A 274 1.43 -11.23 18.29
N PHE A 275 0.86 -12.31 18.82
CA PHE A 275 -0.51 -12.71 18.57
C PHE A 275 -1.25 -12.95 19.87
N ASN A 276 -2.55 -12.65 19.86
CA ASN A 276 -3.41 -12.76 21.04
C ASN A 276 -4.72 -13.51 20.74
N GLY A 277 -5.32 -14.05 21.80
CA GLY A 277 -6.67 -14.61 21.80
C GLY A 277 -6.88 -15.74 20.78
N ARG A 278 -7.70 -15.48 19.76
CA ARG A 278 -8.14 -16.49 18.76
C ARG A 278 -6.99 -17.00 17.89
N ILE A 279 -6.02 -16.14 17.55
CA ILE A 279 -4.90 -16.49 16.66
C ILE A 279 -3.96 -17.50 17.35
N LEU A 280 -3.63 -17.27 18.63
CA LEU A 280 -2.82 -18.22 19.41
C LEU A 280 -3.43 -19.61 19.50
N ARG A 281 -4.77 -19.71 19.61
CA ARG A 281 -5.46 -21.00 19.65
C ARG A 281 -5.31 -21.78 18.35
N ARG A 282 -5.34 -21.08 17.20
CA ARG A 282 -5.10 -21.69 15.89
C ARG A 282 -3.67 -22.19 15.77
N ILE A 283 -2.68 -21.37 16.16
CA ILE A 283 -1.27 -21.77 16.20
C ILE A 283 -1.06 -23.01 17.08
N GLN A 284 -1.69 -23.03 18.27
CA GLN A 284 -1.61 -24.19 19.17
C GLN A 284 -2.20 -25.47 18.55
N MET A 285 -3.26 -25.35 17.74
CA MET A 285 -3.85 -26.48 17.02
C MET A 285 -2.94 -26.94 15.88
N ALA A 286 -2.43 -26.00 15.09
CA ALA A 286 -1.53 -26.24 13.97
C ALA A 286 -0.22 -26.91 14.38
N GLU A 287 0.33 -26.53 15.54
CA GLU A 287 1.53 -27.16 16.09
C GLU A 287 1.28 -28.64 16.45
N LYS A 288 0.04 -28.99 16.85
CA LYS A 288 -0.34 -30.39 17.12
C LYS A 288 -0.60 -31.19 15.84
N THR A 289 -1.13 -30.55 14.79
CA THR A 289 -1.43 -31.20 13.51
C THR A 289 -0.28 -31.14 12.50
N ALA A 290 0.81 -30.44 12.83
CA ALA A 290 1.94 -30.15 11.95
C ALA A 290 1.56 -29.36 10.67
N GLU A 291 0.48 -28.58 10.72
CA GLU A 291 -0.05 -27.77 9.61
C GLU A 291 0.20 -26.26 9.85
N MET A 292 1.42 -25.94 10.29
CA MET A 292 1.85 -24.57 10.63
C MET A 292 1.92 -23.67 9.40
N ASP A 293 2.26 -24.23 8.24
CA ASP A 293 2.29 -23.56 6.94
C ASP A 293 0.90 -23.05 6.54
N VAL A 294 -0.09 -23.94 6.47
CA VAL A 294 -1.48 -23.62 6.10
C VAL A 294 -2.09 -22.66 7.12
N THR A 295 -1.93 -22.95 8.42
CA THR A 295 -2.56 -22.11 9.45
C THR A 295 -1.97 -20.70 9.49
N MET A 296 -0.65 -20.55 9.32
CA MET A 296 -0.06 -19.22 9.24
C MET A 296 -0.53 -18.47 8.00
N GLN A 297 -0.65 -19.15 6.85
CA GLN A 297 -1.17 -18.55 5.63
C GLN A 297 -2.59 -18.01 5.86
N GLU A 298 -3.49 -18.82 6.43
CA GLU A 298 -4.86 -18.40 6.74
C GLU A 298 -4.94 -17.25 7.76
N ILE A 299 -4.10 -17.28 8.82
CA ILE A 299 -4.03 -16.16 9.79
C ILE A 299 -3.68 -14.87 9.05
N ALA A 300 -2.73 -14.97 8.14
CA ALA A 300 -2.21 -13.85 7.42
C ALA A 300 -3.25 -13.32 6.40
N ASP A 301 -4.01 -14.20 5.74
CA ASP A 301 -5.14 -13.83 4.88
C ASP A 301 -6.29 -13.19 5.66
N ASP A 302 -6.62 -13.71 6.84
CA ASP A 302 -7.66 -13.15 7.71
C ASP A 302 -7.30 -11.75 8.23
N LEU A 303 -6.03 -11.54 8.60
CA LEU A 303 -5.52 -10.24 9.02
C LEU A 303 -5.52 -9.25 7.86
N GLN A 304 -5.13 -9.70 6.67
CA GLN A 304 -5.19 -8.89 5.45
C GLN A 304 -6.61 -8.41 5.17
N PHE A 305 -7.57 -9.33 5.18
CA PHE A 305 -8.97 -9.04 4.91
C PHE A 305 -9.56 -8.04 5.92
N GLN A 306 -9.15 -8.13 7.19
CA GLN A 306 -9.53 -7.14 8.21
C GLN A 306 -8.92 -5.77 7.94
N ILE A 307 -7.65 -5.71 7.55
CA ILE A 307 -6.96 -4.45 7.21
C ILE A 307 -7.63 -3.79 6.01
N ASP A 308 -7.93 -4.55 4.95
CA ASP A 308 -8.59 -4.03 3.76
C ASP A 308 -10.00 -3.50 4.09
N GLN A 309 -10.80 -4.24 4.86
CA GLN A 309 -12.09 -3.76 5.32
C GLN A 309 -11.99 -2.50 6.19
N ASP A 310 -11.01 -2.40 7.08
CA ASP A 310 -10.81 -1.22 7.91
C ASP A 310 -10.41 -0.01 7.06
N ILE A 311 -9.60 -0.21 6.01
CA ILE A 311 -9.28 0.82 5.02
C ILE A 311 -10.56 1.25 4.30
N ASP A 312 -11.31 0.31 3.72
CA ASP A 312 -12.52 0.59 2.95
C ASP A 312 -13.59 1.29 3.80
N ASN A 313 -13.79 0.85 5.05
CA ASN A 313 -14.74 1.47 5.98
C ASN A 313 -14.32 2.89 6.37
N LYS A 314 -13.02 3.14 6.59
CA LYS A 314 -12.51 4.49 6.84
C LYS A 314 -12.65 5.37 5.60
N MET A 315 -12.39 4.82 4.41
CA MET A 315 -12.56 5.53 3.13
C MET A 315 -14.02 5.87 2.83
N GLY A 316 -14.95 4.94 3.05
CA GLY A 316 -16.38 5.13 2.79
C GLY A 316 -17.01 6.26 3.62
N ARG A 317 -16.39 6.69 4.72
CA ARG A 317 -16.81 7.86 5.50
C ARG A 317 -16.28 9.18 4.96
N VAL A 318 -15.20 9.17 4.19
CA VAL A 318 -14.58 10.40 3.67
C VAL A 318 -15.50 11.08 2.65
N GLU A 319 -16.15 10.31 1.78
CA GLU A 319 -17.05 10.84 0.74
C GLU A 319 -18.25 11.61 1.32
N PRO A 320 -19.04 11.06 2.26
CA PRO A 320 -20.13 11.79 2.93
C PRO A 320 -19.66 13.06 3.65
N ILE A 321 -18.49 13.03 4.30
CA ILE A 321 -17.94 14.20 5.00
C ILE A 321 -17.63 15.32 4.00
N LEU A 322 -16.99 14.99 2.88
CA LEU A 322 -16.65 15.97 1.84
C LEU A 322 -17.89 16.58 1.19
N ILE A 323 -18.90 15.77 0.86
CA ILE A 323 -20.17 16.26 0.34
C ILE A 323 -20.86 17.15 1.39
N GLY A 324 -20.89 16.73 2.66
CA GLY A 324 -21.45 17.53 3.75
C GLY A 324 -20.78 18.89 3.91
N VAL A 325 -19.44 18.95 3.82
CA VAL A 325 -18.68 20.21 3.84
C VAL A 325 -19.03 21.07 2.62
N LEU A 326 -19.08 20.49 1.42
CA LEU A 326 -19.45 21.22 0.20
C LEU A 326 -20.87 21.79 0.28
N THR A 327 -21.84 21.00 0.73
CA THR A 327 -23.22 21.43 0.94
C THR A 327 -23.32 22.51 2.01
N GLY A 328 -22.55 22.40 3.10
CA GLY A 328 -22.50 23.43 4.12
C GLY A 328 -21.97 24.76 3.59
N ILE A 329 -20.89 24.72 2.81
CA ILE A 329 -20.30 25.92 2.19
C ILE A 329 -21.27 26.52 1.16
N SER A 330 -21.89 25.70 0.29
CA SER A 330 -22.83 26.20 -0.71
C SER A 330 -24.09 26.78 -0.09
N ALA A 331 -24.63 26.17 0.97
CA ALA A 331 -25.76 26.72 1.73
C ALA A 331 -25.42 28.07 2.37
N LEU A 332 -24.22 28.19 2.93
CA LEU A 332 -23.73 29.42 3.54
C LEU A 332 -23.55 30.54 2.49
N ILE A 333 -23.08 30.20 1.28
CA ILE A 333 -23.03 31.12 0.14
C ILE A 333 -24.45 31.55 -0.28
N LEU A 334 -25.38 30.61 -0.43
CA LEU A 334 -26.78 30.91 -0.79
C LEU A 334 -27.45 31.81 0.25
N LEU A 335 -27.24 31.56 1.54
CA LEU A 335 -27.76 32.39 2.63
C LEU A 335 -27.19 33.81 2.58
N SER A 336 -25.89 33.95 2.32
CA SER A 336 -25.23 35.24 2.05
C SER A 336 -25.85 36.00 0.87
N VAL A 337 -26.42 35.29 -0.11
CA VAL A 337 -27.10 35.86 -1.27
C VAL A 337 -28.57 36.18 -1.01
N MET A 338 -29.29 35.36 -0.24
CA MET A 338 -30.74 35.48 -0.04
C MET A 338 -31.14 36.47 1.07
N LEU A 339 -30.37 36.58 2.16
CA LEU A 339 -30.65 37.53 3.24
C LEU A 339 -30.94 38.99 2.77
N PRO A 340 -30.21 39.54 1.80
CA PRO A 340 -30.49 40.88 1.27
C PRO A 340 -31.85 41.00 0.56
N LEU A 341 -32.25 39.98 -0.20
CA LEU A 341 -33.56 39.99 -0.90
C LEU A 341 -34.71 40.04 0.10
N LEU A 342 -34.56 39.35 1.24
CA LEU A 342 -35.51 39.43 2.35
C LEU A 342 -35.52 40.81 3.03
N GLY A 343 -34.34 41.42 3.18
CA GLY A 343 -34.22 42.78 3.71
C GLY A 343 -34.94 43.83 2.85
N ILE A 344 -34.85 43.71 1.53
CA ILE A 344 -35.54 44.60 0.59
C ILE A 344 -37.06 44.38 0.62
N MET A 345 -37.51 43.12 0.69
CA MET A 345 -38.95 42.78 0.81
C MET A 345 -39.55 43.23 2.14
N GLY A 346 -38.79 43.29 3.24
CA GLY A 346 -39.28 43.76 4.53
C GLY A 346 -39.38 45.29 4.66
N THR A 347 -38.79 46.04 3.73
CA THR A 347 -38.82 47.51 3.68
C THR A 347 -39.82 48.09 2.67
N LEU A 348 -40.48 47.22 1.88
CA LEU A 348 -41.68 47.53 1.09
C LEU A 348 -42.92 47.11 1.90
#